data_AF-A0A4Q7LM38-F1
#
_entry.id   AF-A0A4Q7LM38-F1
#
_cell.length_a   1.000
_cell.length_b   1.000
_cell.length_c   1.000
_cell.angle_alpha   90.00
_cell.angle_beta   90.00
_cell.angle_gamma   90.00
#
_symmetry.space_group_name_H-M   'P 1'
#
loop_
_entity.id
_entity.type
_entity.pdbx_description
1 polymer ?
#
loop_
_entity_poly.entity_id
_entity_poly.type
_entity_poly.pdbx_seq_one_letter_code
_entity_poly.pdbx_strand_id
1 'polypeptide(L)'
;MSDDDQIEIPASFIALHADPRGRLRISRLDLRQRYEWCEDMAQMLVDRAQQVHHDLGVAQDQVIARIGAGLADPSSQMDATEAGWVLQRLAELLGWNWSEVAPIAASDPLRPA
;
A
#
# COMPACT_ATOMS: atom_id res chain seq x y z
N MET A 1 -15.80 28.71 5.99
CA MET A 1 -15.72 27.65 4.96
C MET A 1 -15.09 26.48 5.69
N SER A 2 -15.86 25.41 5.96
CA SER A 2 -15.53 24.40 6.97
C SER A 2 -14.26 23.62 6.63
N ASP A 3 -13.36 23.58 7.61
CA ASP A 3 -12.05 22.89 7.63
C ASP A 3 -12.22 21.37 7.90
N ASP A 4 -13.33 20.78 7.45
CA ASP A 4 -13.91 19.55 8.03
C ASP A 4 -13.69 18.25 7.23
N ASP A 5 -12.96 18.28 6.13
CA ASP A 5 -12.41 17.03 5.57
C ASP A 5 -11.13 16.68 6.33
N GLN A 6 -11.23 16.46 7.64
CA GLN A 6 -10.15 15.91 8.46
C GLN A 6 -10.03 14.42 8.15
N ILE A 7 -9.40 14.11 7.01
CA ILE A 7 -9.01 12.75 6.68
C ILE A 7 -8.01 12.29 7.75
N GLU A 8 -8.45 11.33 8.56
CA GLU A 8 -7.61 10.71 9.57
C GLU A 8 -6.59 9.79 8.86
N ILE A 9 -5.34 10.22 8.85
CA ILE A 9 -4.25 9.44 8.24
C ILE A 9 -3.86 8.32 9.23
N PRO A 10 -3.94 7.04 8.83
CA PRO A 10 -3.60 5.92 9.70
C PRO A 10 -2.13 5.98 10.16
N ALA A 11 -1.89 5.55 11.40
CA ALA A 11 -0.54 5.46 11.96
C ALA A 11 0.41 4.58 11.13
N SER A 12 -0.12 3.56 10.46
CA SER A 12 0.64 2.70 9.54
C SER A 12 1.20 3.47 8.35
N PHE A 13 0.46 4.44 7.82
CA PHE A 13 0.91 5.30 6.71
C PHE A 13 1.86 6.39 7.20
N ILE A 14 1.57 7.00 8.35
CA ILE A 14 2.45 7.98 9.00
C ILE A 14 3.86 7.39 9.22
N ALA A 15 3.93 6.12 9.63
CA ALA A 15 5.19 5.44 9.89
C ALA A 15 6.11 5.34 8.65
N LEU A 16 5.57 5.28 7.44
CA LEU A 16 6.35 5.22 6.18
C LEU A 16 7.16 6.50 5.96
N HIS A 17 6.61 7.64 6.37
CA HIS A 17 7.20 8.96 6.18
C HIS A 17 7.78 9.55 7.46
N ALA A 18 7.83 8.78 8.55
CA ALA A 18 8.43 9.18 9.81
C ALA A 18 9.87 8.66 9.96
N ASP A 19 10.67 9.33 10.77
CA ASP A 19 11.93 8.78 11.28
C ASP A 19 11.69 7.81 12.46
N PRO A 20 12.71 7.06 12.92
CA PRO A 20 12.57 6.17 14.09
C PRO A 20 12.19 6.87 15.40
N ARG A 21 12.21 8.21 15.43
CA ARG A 21 11.81 9.04 16.58
C ARG A 21 10.37 9.58 16.42
N GLY A 22 9.67 9.20 15.35
CA GLY A 22 8.30 9.62 15.06
C GLY A 22 8.19 11.01 14.42
N ARG A 23 9.28 11.61 13.96
CA ARG A 23 9.25 12.90 13.27
C ARG A 23 9.01 12.72 11.77
N LEU A 24 8.02 13.42 11.23
CA LEU A 24 7.75 13.43 9.79
C LEU A 24 8.94 13.97 9.00
N ARG A 25 9.31 13.25 7.94
CA ARG A 25 10.35 13.62 6.97
C ARG A 25 9.83 14.55 5.88
N ILE A 26 8.51 14.57 5.67
CA ILE A 26 7.80 15.42 4.71
C ILE A 26 6.84 16.36 5.44
N SER A 27 6.27 17.34 4.73
CA SER A 27 5.28 18.23 5.33
C SER A 27 3.96 17.48 5.61
N ARG A 28 3.13 18.00 6.53
CA ARG A 28 1.79 17.43 6.78
C ARG A 28 0.89 17.50 5.55
N LEU A 29 1.06 18.52 4.71
CA LEU A 29 0.31 18.68 3.47
C LEU A 29 0.71 17.59 2.47
N ASP A 30 2.01 17.38 2.27
CA ASP A 30 2.51 16.34 1.35
C ASP A 30 2.08 14.95 1.84
N LEU A 31 2.19 14.68 3.15
CA LEU A 31 1.74 13.42 3.74
C LEU A 31 0.27 13.14 3.43
N ARG A 32 -0.59 14.16 3.57
CA ARG A 32 -2.02 14.04 3.26
C ARG A 32 -2.24 13.74 1.78
N GLN A 33 -1.58 14.46 0.89
CA GLN A 33 -1.69 14.23 -0.56
C GLN A 33 -1.22 12.83 -0.94
N ARG A 34 -0.11 12.36 -0.36
CA ARG A 34 0.40 11.00 -0.60
C ARG A 34 -0.55 9.94 -0.07
N TYR A 35 -1.14 10.17 1.11
CA TYR A 35 -2.14 9.28 1.68
C TYR A 35 -3.38 9.17 0.80
N GLU A 36 -3.99 10.31 0.44
CA GLU A 36 -5.18 10.35 -0.43
C GLU A 36 -4.92 9.61 -1.74
N TRP A 37 -3.78 9.88 -2.38
CA TRP A 37 -3.41 9.21 -3.62
C TRP A 37 -3.21 7.70 -3.45
N CYS A 38 -2.60 7.24 -2.35
CA CYS A 38 -2.43 5.81 -2.07
C CYS A 38 -3.75 5.11 -1.75
N GLU A 39 -4.64 5.75 -0.98
CA GLU A 39 -5.97 5.22 -0.66
C GLU A 39 -6.82 5.10 -1.92
N ASP A 40 -6.84 6.14 -2.78
CA ASP A 40 -7.53 6.11 -4.07
C ASP A 40 -6.99 4.99 -4.96
N MET A 41 -5.67 4.82 -5.01
CA MET A 41 -5.04 3.74 -5.78
C MET A 41 -5.45 2.35 -5.26
N ALA A 42 -5.44 2.14 -3.94
CA ALA A 42 -5.88 0.88 -3.35
C ALA A 42 -7.34 0.60 -3.71
N GLN A 43 -8.20 1.62 -3.65
CA GLN A 43 -9.62 1.51 -3.97
C GLN A 43 -9.86 1.19 -5.45
N MET A 44 -9.11 1.82 -6.37
CA MET A 44 -9.17 1.55 -7.81
C MET A 44 -8.71 0.13 -8.17
N LEU A 45 -7.80 -0.44 -7.37
CA LEU A 45 -7.27 -1.79 -7.62
C LEU A 45 -8.22 -2.91 -7.16
N VAL A 46 -9.23 -2.63 -6.33
CA VAL A 46 -10.18 -3.63 -5.81
C VAL A 46 -10.85 -4.40 -6.94
N ASP A 47 -11.49 -3.70 -7.88
CA ASP A 47 -12.20 -4.34 -8.99
C ASP A 47 -11.25 -5.15 -9.87
N ARG A 48 -10.05 -4.61 -10.11
CA ARG A 48 -9.02 -5.29 -10.89
C ARG A 48 -8.54 -6.57 -10.20
N ALA A 49 -8.32 -6.53 -8.90
CA ALA A 49 -7.90 -7.69 -8.11
C ALA A 49 -8.97 -8.78 -8.11
N GLN A 50 -10.24 -8.40 -7.94
CA GLN A 50 -11.37 -9.33 -7.99
C GLN A 50 -11.48 -9.98 -9.37
N GLN A 51 -11.39 -9.20 -10.45
CA GLN A 51 -11.39 -9.74 -11.82
C GLN A 51 -10.26 -10.74 -12.02
N VAL A 52 -9.02 -10.39 -11.64
CA VAL A 52 -7.88 -11.31 -11.77
C VAL A 52 -8.11 -12.59 -10.95
N HIS A 53 -8.61 -12.48 -9.72
CA HIS A 53 -8.90 -13.62 -8.86
C HIS A 53 -9.95 -14.56 -9.47
N HIS A 54 -11.07 -14.02 -9.95
CA HIS A 54 -12.20 -14.79 -10.45
C HIS A 54 -12.00 -15.27 -11.89
N ASP A 55 -11.58 -14.40 -12.80
CA ASP A 55 -11.48 -14.71 -14.24
C ASP A 55 -10.35 -15.69 -14.54
N LEU A 56 -9.25 -15.61 -13.77
CA LEU A 56 -8.09 -16.48 -13.95
C LEU A 56 -8.03 -17.62 -12.93
N GLY A 57 -8.91 -17.61 -11.92
CA GLY A 57 -8.94 -18.62 -10.85
C GLY A 57 -7.63 -18.72 -10.07
N VAL A 58 -6.87 -17.63 -9.97
CA VAL A 58 -5.56 -17.61 -9.30
C VAL A 58 -5.70 -17.36 -7.80
N ALA A 59 -4.75 -17.87 -7.01
CA ALA A 59 -4.73 -17.65 -5.57
C ALA A 59 -4.46 -16.18 -5.20
N GLN A 60 -4.88 -15.77 -4.01
CA GLN A 60 -4.85 -14.37 -3.56
C GLN A 60 -3.43 -13.78 -3.54
N ASP A 61 -2.45 -14.57 -3.10
CA ASP A 61 -1.02 -14.24 -3.11
C ASP A 61 -0.51 -13.93 -4.53
N GLN A 62 -0.95 -14.70 -5.54
CA GLN A 62 -0.61 -14.48 -6.93
C GLN A 62 -1.25 -13.20 -7.50
N VAL A 63 -2.48 -12.87 -7.06
CA VAL A 63 -3.12 -11.59 -7.43
C VAL A 63 -2.30 -10.42 -6.89
N ILE A 64 -1.97 -10.45 -5.59
CA ILE A 64 -1.17 -9.41 -4.92
C ILE A 64 0.20 -9.28 -5.58
N ALA A 65 0.90 -10.39 -5.85
CA ALA A 65 2.19 -10.37 -6.52
C ALA A 65 2.12 -9.74 -7.92
N ARG A 66 1.06 -10.04 -8.69
CA ARG A 66 0.87 -9.50 -10.04
C ARG A 66 0.57 -8.00 -10.02
N ILE A 67 -0.27 -7.55 -9.08
CA ILE A 67 -0.55 -6.12 -8.90
C ILE A 67 0.72 -5.39 -8.45
N GLY A 68 1.45 -5.95 -7.49
CA GLY A 68 2.72 -5.41 -7.01
C GLY A 68 3.76 -5.25 -8.11
N ALA A 69 3.86 -6.22 -9.03
CA ALA A 69 4.73 -6.11 -10.20
C ALA A 69 4.36 -4.92 -11.12
N GLY A 70 3.07 -4.58 -11.24
CA GLY A 70 2.61 -3.40 -11.98
C GLY A 70 2.91 -2.08 -11.25
N LEU A 71 2.79 -2.06 -9.92
CA LEU A 71 3.12 -0.88 -9.11
C LEU A 71 4.63 -0.58 -9.08
N ALA A 72 5.47 -1.61 -9.23
CA ALA A 72 6.92 -1.48 -9.31
C ALA A 72 7.43 -0.99 -10.68
N ASP A 73 6.54 -0.71 -11.63
CA ASP A 73 6.93 -0.16 -12.93
C ASP A 73 7.62 1.22 -12.76
N PRO A 74 8.76 1.49 -13.41
CA PRO A 74 9.48 2.76 -13.28
C PRO A 74 8.69 4.02 -13.70
N SER A 75 7.57 3.87 -14.41
CA SER A 75 6.65 4.97 -14.73
C SER A 75 5.70 5.32 -13.58
N SER A 76 5.64 4.48 -12.54
CA SER A 76 4.88 4.73 -11.32
C SER A 76 5.50 5.88 -10.52
N GLN A 77 4.66 6.82 -10.07
CA GLN A 77 5.05 7.90 -9.15
C GLN A 77 5.12 7.46 -7.67
N MET A 78 4.94 6.15 -7.44
CA MET A 78 4.91 5.53 -6.13
C MET A 78 6.29 4.99 -5.78
N ASP A 79 6.73 5.21 -4.54
CA ASP A 79 7.91 4.53 -4.04
C ASP A 79 7.59 3.09 -3.59
N ALA A 80 8.63 2.27 -3.38
CA ALA A 80 8.44 0.87 -3.00
C ALA A 80 7.73 0.70 -1.63
N THR A 81 7.86 1.67 -0.73
CA THR A 81 7.29 1.62 0.62
C THR A 81 5.79 1.89 0.56
N GLU A 82 5.39 2.91 -0.20
CA GLU A 82 3.99 3.22 -0.49
C GLU A 82 3.32 2.10 -1.29
N ALA A 83 4.02 1.51 -2.26
CA ALA A 83 3.51 0.34 -2.98
C ALA A 83 3.21 -0.82 -2.04
N GLY A 84 4.10 -1.09 -1.08
CA GLY A 84 3.85 -2.07 -0.03
C GLY A 84 2.59 -1.76 0.79
N TRP A 85 2.40 -0.49 1.17
CA TRP A 85 1.21 -0.07 1.91
C TRP A 85 -0.07 -0.20 1.09
N VAL A 86 -0.05 0.19 -0.19
CA VAL A 86 -1.20 0.05 -1.10
C VAL A 86 -1.60 -1.41 -1.29
N LEU A 87 -0.63 -2.32 -1.41
CA LEU A 87 -0.92 -3.76 -1.49
C LEU A 87 -1.53 -4.30 -0.20
N GLN A 88 -1.03 -3.86 0.96
CA GLN A 88 -1.61 -4.24 2.24
C GLN A 88 -3.03 -3.70 2.37
N ARG A 89 -3.25 -2.44 2.03
CA ARG A 89 -4.57 -1.79 2.06
C ARG A 89 -5.54 -2.47 1.10
N LEU A 90 -5.10 -2.83 -0.09
CA LEU A 90 -5.89 -3.59 -1.05
C LEU A 90 -6.32 -4.96 -0.48
N ALA A 91 -5.40 -5.69 0.16
CA ALA A 91 -5.73 -6.95 0.80
C ALA A 91 -6.78 -6.77 1.91
N GLU A 92 -6.67 -5.72 2.74
CA GLU A 92 -7.65 -5.37 3.76
C GLU A 92 -9.04 -5.08 3.13
N LEU A 93 -9.10 -4.27 2.06
CA LEU A 93 -10.34 -3.94 1.36
C LEU A 93 -11.02 -5.17 0.76
N LEU A 94 -10.24 -6.16 0.34
CA LEU A 94 -10.71 -7.43 -0.21
C LEU A 94 -11.06 -8.47 0.88
N GLY A 95 -10.78 -8.16 2.15
CA GLY A 95 -10.95 -9.10 3.27
C GLY A 95 -9.96 -10.27 3.26
N TRP A 96 -8.79 -10.09 2.65
CA TRP A 96 -7.75 -11.10 2.54
C TRP A 96 -6.76 -10.99 3.70
N ASN A 97 -6.30 -12.14 4.20
CA ASN A 97 -5.34 -12.16 5.29
C ASN A 97 -3.94 -11.79 4.78
N TRP A 98 -3.43 -10.63 5.16
CA TRP A 98 -2.10 -10.18 4.75
C TRP A 98 -0.99 -11.21 5.06
N SER A 99 -1.05 -11.94 6.18
CA SER A 99 -0.02 -12.95 6.48
C SER A 99 0.01 -14.13 5.50
N GLU A 100 -1.07 -14.34 4.75
CA GLU A 100 -1.22 -15.41 3.76
C GLU A 100 -0.93 -14.91 2.34
N VAL A 101 -1.17 -13.62 2.06
CA VAL A 101 -1.07 -13.05 0.70
C VAL A 101 0.11 -12.12 0.50
N ALA A 102 0.78 -11.70 1.59
CA ALA A 102 1.95 -10.85 1.50
C ALA A 102 2.97 -11.51 0.57
N PRO A 103 3.45 -10.80 -0.46
CA PRO A 103 4.55 -11.32 -1.24
C PRO A 103 5.69 -11.55 -0.26
N ILE A 104 6.29 -12.76 -0.30
CA ILE A 104 7.47 -13.04 0.49
C ILE A 104 8.51 -12.02 0.02
N ALA A 105 8.65 -10.92 0.77
CA ALA A 105 9.75 -10.02 0.61
C ALA A 105 10.97 -10.93 0.76
N ALA A 106 11.74 -11.08 -0.33
CA ALA A 106 13.02 -11.77 -0.28
C ALA A 106 13.70 -11.25 0.98
N SER A 107 13.83 -12.14 1.97
CA SER A 107 14.11 -11.77 3.35
C SER A 107 15.22 -10.74 3.36
N ASP A 108 14.95 -9.58 3.96
CA ASP A 108 15.97 -8.57 4.19
C ASP A 108 17.21 -9.26 4.80
N PRO A 109 18.33 -9.39 4.06
CA PRO A 109 19.52 -10.05 4.59
C PRO A 109 20.25 -9.16 5.62
N LEU A 110 19.66 -8.03 6.03
CA LEU A 110 20.27 -7.05 6.93
C LEU A 110 19.57 -6.93 8.30
N ARG A 111 19.17 -8.05 8.93
CA ARG A 111 19.08 -8.08 10.40
C ARG A 111 20.42 -8.51 10.99
N PRO A 112 21.15 -7.66 11.73
CA PRO A 112 22.26 -8.14 12.55
C PRO A 112 21.71 -9.05 13.65
N ALA A 113 22.45 -10.14 13.92
CA ALA A 113 22.19 -11.11 14.98
C ALA A 113 22.29 -10.52 16.38
#